data_AF-A0A382XET5-F1
#
_entry.id   AF-A0A382XET5-F1
#
_cell.length_a   1.000
_cell.length_b   1.000
_cell.length_c   1.000
_cell.angle_alpha   90.00
_cell.angle_beta   90.00
_cell.angle_gamma   90.00
#
_symmetry.space_group_name_H-M   'P 1'
#
loop_
_entity.id
_entity.type
_entity.pdbx_description
1 polymer ?
#
loop_
_entity_poly.entity_id
_entity_poly.type
_entity_poly.pdbx_seq_one_letter_code
_entity_poly.pdbx_strand_id
1 'polypeptide(L)'
;NVQDGFGRTPLNAAELVYEWDSPKTKAAKKDIADLIRKYQLMPLLVLHGPRGFSFVAKEETVYEVQDSFDLLNWEVIKTYNGTGSSVRFDDFRKHNPPQIFYRVKLIE
;
A
#
# COMPACT_ATOMS: atom_id res chain seq x y z
N ASN A 1 5.40 -5.07 3.41
CA ASN A 1 6.28 -4.98 2.23
C ASN A 1 7.56 -5.73 2.47
N VAL A 2 7.99 -6.54 1.50
CA VAL A 2 9.30 -7.21 1.56
C VAL A 2 10.38 -6.12 1.55
N GLN A 3 11.19 -6.11 2.61
CA GLN A 3 12.37 -5.28 2.69
C GLN A 3 13.59 -6.10 2.26
N ASP A 4 14.60 -5.43 1.70
CA ASP A 4 15.90 -6.06 1.50
C ASP A 4 16.65 -6.23 2.85
N GLY A 5 17.85 -6.81 2.81
CA GLY A 5 18.70 -6.98 4.01
C GLY A 5 19.12 -5.68 4.71
N PHE A 6 18.75 -4.52 4.15
CA PHE A 6 19.01 -3.18 4.70
C PHE A 6 17.72 -2.47 5.12
N GLY A 7 16.58 -3.15 5.17
CA GLY A 7 15.30 -2.56 5.58
C GLY A 7 14.64 -1.68 4.51
N ARG A 8 15.13 -1.69 3.27
CA ARG A 8 14.62 -0.82 2.20
C ARG A 8 13.48 -1.47 1.44
N THR A 9 12.44 -0.70 1.16
CA THR A 9 11.41 -1.08 0.18
C THR A 9 11.91 -0.82 -1.24
N PRO A 10 11.31 -1.45 -2.27
CA PRO A 10 11.64 -1.13 -3.67
C PRO A 10 11.55 0.36 -4.00
N LEU A 11 10.57 1.07 -3.42
CA LEU A 11 10.42 2.52 -3.59
C LEU A 11 11.58 3.29 -2.95
N ASN A 12 11.87 3.05 -1.67
CA ASN A 12 12.95 3.76 -0.98
C ASN A 12 14.32 3.43 -1.59
N ALA A 13 14.53 2.19 -2.05
CA ALA A 13 15.73 1.82 -2.79
C ALA A 13 15.88 2.60 -4.12
N ALA A 14 14.77 2.84 -4.84
CA ALA A 14 14.79 3.65 -6.06
C ALA A 14 14.98 5.15 -5.78
N GLU A 15 14.49 5.65 -4.64
CA GLU A 15 14.66 7.05 -4.24
C GLU A 15 16.06 7.38 -3.71
N LEU A 16 16.85 6.38 -3.32
CA LEU A 16 18.24 6.53 -2.89
C LEU A 16 19.16 6.84 -4.07
N VAL A 17 19.19 8.11 -4.46
CA VAL A 17 20.09 8.67 -5.47
C VAL A 17 21.33 9.24 -4.78
N TYR A 18 22.51 8.79 -5.19
CA TYR A 18 23.77 9.27 -4.63
C TYR A 18 24.51 10.21 -5.60
N GLU A 19 25.39 11.07 -5.08
CA GLU A 19 26.14 12.04 -5.90
C GLU A 19 27.02 11.38 -6.97
N TRP A 20 27.75 10.33 -6.58
CA TRP A 20 28.57 9.46 -7.44
C TRP A 20 27.79 8.58 -8.43
N ASP A 21 26.45 8.57 -8.42
CA ASP A 21 25.68 7.87 -9.45
C ASP A 21 25.89 8.53 -10.81
N SER A 22 26.11 7.73 -11.86
CA SER A 22 26.15 8.24 -13.23
C SER A 22 24.82 8.93 -13.61
N PRO A 23 24.80 9.90 -14.54
CA PRO A 23 23.56 10.53 -14.99
C PRO A 23 22.51 9.51 -15.47
N LYS A 24 22.95 8.43 -16.13
CA LYS A 24 22.09 7.33 -16.57
C LYS A 24 21.48 6.57 -15.40
N THR A 25 22.26 6.30 -14.35
CA THR A 25 21.79 5.63 -13.12
C THR A 25 20.76 6.50 -12.38
N LYS A 26 21.01 7.81 -12.27
CA LYS A 26 20.08 8.76 -11.66
C LYS A 26 18.74 8.81 -12.40
N ALA A 27 18.79 8.85 -13.73
CA ALA A 27 17.58 8.81 -14.57
C ALA A 27 16.80 7.51 -14.39
N ALA A 28 17.46 6.35 -14.47
CA ALA A 28 16.81 5.06 -14.31
C ALA A 28 16.17 4.87 -12.92
N LYS A 29 16.85 5.30 -11.84
CA LYS A 29 16.30 5.30 -10.48
C LYS A 29 15.04 6.16 -10.37
N LYS A 30 15.07 7.35 -10.97
CA LYS A 30 13.90 8.23 -11.03
C LYS A 30 12.74 7.59 -11.80
N ASP A 31 13.00 7.02 -12.98
CA ASP A 31 11.98 6.34 -13.78
C ASP A 31 11.36 5.17 -13.02
N ILE A 32 12.18 4.38 -12.31
CA ILE A 32 11.70 3.28 -11.46
C ILE A 32 10.86 3.81 -10.29
N ALA A 33 11.29 4.87 -9.60
CA ALA A 33 10.52 5.46 -8.51
C ALA A 33 9.18 6.01 -9.00
N ASP A 34 9.18 6.69 -10.15
CA ASP A 34 7.97 7.24 -10.76
C ASP A 34 7.05 6.14 -11.29
N LEU A 35 7.61 5.05 -11.84
CA LEU A 35 6.86 3.85 -12.20
C LEU A 35 6.25 3.20 -10.95
N ILE A 36 7.03 3.03 -9.87
CA ILE A 36 6.54 2.48 -8.62
C ILE A 36 5.44 3.39 -8.05
N ARG A 37 5.56 4.71 -8.09
CA ARG A 37 4.51 5.65 -7.64
C ARG A 37 3.27 5.60 -8.53
N LYS A 38 3.45 5.56 -9.86
CA LYS A 38 2.37 5.46 -10.83
C LYS A 38 1.60 4.16 -10.70
N TYR A 39 2.32 3.07 -10.50
CA TYR A 39 1.78 1.73 -10.28
C TYR A 39 1.80 1.34 -8.80
N GLN A 40 1.85 2.32 -7.86
CA GLN A 40 1.60 2.09 -6.44
C GLN A 40 0.09 1.92 -6.33
N LEU A 41 -0.38 0.81 -6.88
CA LEU A 41 -1.74 0.30 -6.88
C LEU A 41 -2.15 -0.13 -5.46
N MET A 42 -1.23 -0.07 -4.50
CA MET A 42 -1.45 -0.50 -3.12
C MET A 42 -0.89 0.56 -2.17
N PRO A 43 -1.76 1.28 -1.43
CA PRO A 43 -1.30 2.20 -0.42
C PRO A 43 -0.55 1.42 0.68
N LEU A 44 0.54 2.01 1.19
CA LEU A 44 1.37 1.36 2.21
C LEU A 44 0.55 1.11 3.47
N LEU A 45 0.29 -0.16 3.78
CA LEU A 45 -0.43 -0.56 4.98
C LEU A 45 0.52 -0.59 6.19
N VAL A 46 0.17 0.17 7.21
CA VAL A 46 0.80 0.13 8.54
C VAL A 46 -0.13 -0.64 9.46
N LEU A 47 0.27 -1.86 9.84
CA LEU A 47 -0.49 -2.68 10.78
C LEU A 47 -0.34 -2.11 12.20
N HIS A 48 -1.45 -1.99 12.91
CA HIS A 48 -1.48 -1.56 14.32
C HIS A 48 -2.27 -2.51 15.22
N GLY A 49 -2.74 -3.64 14.68
CA GLY A 49 -3.40 -4.70 15.43
C GLY A 49 -3.74 -5.91 14.56
N PRO A 50 -4.30 -6.99 15.13
CA PRO A 50 -4.60 -8.24 14.41
C PRO A 50 -5.59 -8.07 13.26
N ARG A 51 -6.48 -7.08 13.35
CA ARG A 51 -7.52 -6.77 12.35
C ARG A 51 -7.62 -5.27 12.08
N GLY A 52 -6.49 -4.57 12.17
CA GLY A 52 -6.44 -3.13 12.05
C GLY A 52 -5.17 -2.66 11.35
N PHE A 53 -5.34 -1.76 10.40
CA PHE A 53 -4.26 -1.13 9.66
C PHE A 53 -4.61 0.28 9.25
N SER A 54 -3.59 1.05 8.92
CA SER A 54 -3.73 2.41 8.40
C SER A 54 -3.01 2.54 7.07
N PHE A 55 -3.46 3.45 6.23
CA PHE A 55 -2.85 3.71 4.93
C PHE A 55 -2.99 5.17 4.54
N VAL A 56 -2.07 5.68 3.72
CA VAL A 56 -2.16 7.06 3.20
C VAL A 56 -3.06 7.05 1.98
N ALA A 57 -4.14 7.81 2.02
CA ALA A 57 -5.08 7.94 0.92
C ALA A 57 -4.80 9.22 0.14
N LYS A 58 -4.60 9.11 -1.17
CA LYS A 58 -4.41 10.25 -2.05
C LYS A 58 -5.72 11.03 -2.19
N GLU A 59 -5.63 12.35 -2.29
CA GLU A 59 -6.78 13.22 -2.50
C GLU A 59 -7.55 12.83 -3.77
N GLU A 60 -8.88 13.04 -3.74
CA GLU A 60 -9.81 12.78 -4.86
C GLU A 60 -9.81 11.34 -5.40
N THR A 61 -9.31 10.39 -4.61
CA THR A 61 -9.24 8.97 -4.98
C THR A 61 -10.14 8.15 -4.08
N VAL A 62 -10.85 7.16 -4.62
CA VAL A 62 -11.71 6.26 -3.83
C VAL A 62 -10.99 4.95 -3.54
N TYR A 63 -11.07 4.51 -2.29
CA TYR A 63 -10.44 3.28 -1.82
C TYR A 63 -11.49 2.34 -1.24
N GLU A 64 -11.45 1.08 -1.64
CA GLU A 64 -12.22 -0.01 -1.04
C GLU A 64 -11.30 -0.86 -0.18
N VAL A 65 -11.64 -1.00 1.10
CA VAL A 65 -11.14 -2.09 1.91
C VAL A 65 -12.01 -3.30 1.63
N GLN A 66 -11.34 -4.39 1.24
CA GLN A 66 -11.96 -5.67 0.96
C GLN A 66 -11.37 -6.74 1.87
N ASP A 67 -12.19 -7.73 2.23
CA ASP A 67 -11.73 -8.94 2.88
C ASP A 67 -11.98 -10.20 2.04
N SER A 68 -11.30 -11.27 2.43
CA SER A 68 -11.45 -12.59 1.85
C SER A 68 -11.07 -13.65 2.88
N PHE A 69 -11.69 -14.83 2.78
CA PHE A 69 -11.31 -16.00 3.57
C PHE A 69 -10.48 -17.01 2.75
N ASP A 70 -10.45 -16.89 1.42
CA ASP A 70 -9.87 -17.86 0.49
C ASP A 70 -8.92 -17.26 -0.56
N LEU A 71 -8.70 -15.93 -0.53
CA LEU A 71 -7.96 -15.13 -1.52
C LEU A 71 -8.58 -15.07 -2.93
N LEU A 72 -9.68 -15.78 -3.17
CA LEU A 72 -10.36 -15.88 -4.46
C LEU A 72 -11.57 -14.93 -4.50
N ASN A 73 -12.40 -14.97 -3.47
CA ASN A 73 -13.62 -14.20 -3.34
C ASN A 73 -13.37 -13.01 -2.41
N TRP A 74 -13.55 -11.80 -2.94
CA TRP A 74 -13.29 -10.56 -2.21
C TRP A 74 -14.56 -9.74 -2.06
N GLU A 75 -14.92 -9.42 -0.82
CA GLU A 75 -16.09 -8.59 -0.51
C GLU A 75 -15.66 -7.20 -0.07
N VAL A 76 -16.42 -6.18 -0.45
CA VAL A 76 -16.19 -4.80 0.00
C VAL A 76 -16.78 -4.63 1.39
N ILE A 77 -15.92 -4.30 2.35
CA ILE A 77 -16.33 -4.12 3.74
C ILE A 77 -16.36 -2.66 4.16
N LYS A 78 -15.60 -1.80 3.48
CA LYS A 78 -15.64 -0.35 3.71
C LYS A 78 -15.07 0.43 2.52
N THR A 79 -15.66 1.59 2.26
CA THR A 79 -15.17 2.53 1.24
C THR A 79 -14.70 3.82 1.91
N TYR A 80 -13.61 4.40 1.40
CA TYR A 80 -13.03 5.64 1.88
C TYR A 80 -12.78 6.58 0.71
N ASN A 81 -13.15 7.84 0.90
CA ASN A 81 -12.72 8.92 0.02
C ASN A 81 -11.38 9.44 0.53
N GLY A 82 -10.40 9.48 -0.36
CA GLY A 82 -9.07 9.95 -0.02
C GLY A 82 -9.05 11.47 0.10
N THR A 83 -8.46 11.94 1.19
CA THR A 83 -8.37 13.36 1.57
C THR A 83 -6.92 13.85 1.61
N GLY A 84 -5.98 13.09 1.02
CA GLY A 84 -4.54 13.35 1.16
C GLY A 84 -3.97 12.98 2.54
N SER A 85 -4.78 12.39 3.43
CA SER A 85 -4.43 12.08 4.81
C SER A 85 -4.43 10.56 5.10
N SER A 86 -3.89 10.18 6.26
CA SER A 86 -3.93 8.78 6.72
C SER A 86 -5.35 8.36 7.07
N VAL A 87 -5.79 7.24 6.48
CA VAL A 87 -7.02 6.54 6.80
C VAL A 87 -6.72 5.39 7.74
N ARG A 88 -7.50 5.26 8.81
CA ARG A 88 -7.43 4.16 9.77
C ARG A 88 -8.61 3.20 9.57
N PHE A 89 -8.29 1.92 9.44
CA PHE A 89 -9.25 0.83 9.38
C PHE A 89 -9.08 -0.10 10.58
N ASP A 90 -10.19 -0.44 11.23
CA ASP A 90 -10.28 -1.43 12.30
C ASP A 90 -11.53 -2.29 12.05
N ASP A 91 -11.36 -3.61 11.99
CA ASP A 91 -12.46 -4.56 11.81
C ASP A 91 -13.02 -5.02 13.17
N PHE A 92 -14.13 -4.40 13.58
CA PHE A 92 -14.83 -4.72 14.82
C PHE A 92 -15.90 -5.81 14.64
N ARG A 93 -16.04 -6.40 13.44
CA ARG A 93 -17.06 -7.42 13.21
C ARG A 93 -16.75 -8.66 14.03
N LYS A 94 -17.79 -9.20 14.68
CA LYS A 94 -17.69 -10.41 15.50
C LYS A 94 -17.79 -11.66 14.62
N HIS A 95 -16.72 -11.92 13.87
CA HIS A 95 -16.52 -13.17 13.12
C HIS A 95 -15.19 -13.81 13.54
N ASN A 96 -15.13 -15.15 13.46
CA ASN A 96 -13.94 -15.93 13.85
C ASN A 96 -13.57 -16.96 12.78
N PRO A 97 -13.29 -16.52 11.54
CA PRO A 97 -12.80 -17.40 10.49
C PRO A 97 -11.43 -17.96 10.89
N PRO A 98 -11.04 -19.14 10.37
CA PRO A 98 -9.69 -19.69 10.57
C PRO A 98 -8.61 -18.73 10.06
N GLN A 99 -8.89 -18.02 8.96
CA GLN A 99 -8.01 -17.01 8.38
C GLN A 99 -8.84 -15.92 7.71
N ILE A 100 -8.36 -14.68 7.79
CA ILE A 100 -8.92 -13.54 7.06
C ILE A 100 -7.77 -12.79 6.39
N PHE A 101 -8.01 -12.38 5.16
CA PHE A 101 -7.12 -11.55 4.37
C PHE A 101 -7.78 -10.21 4.13
N TYR A 102 -6.97 -9.16 4.14
CA TYR A 102 -7.43 -7.80 3.82
C TYR A 102 -6.63 -7.26 2.65
N ARG A 103 -7.28 -6.48 1.78
CA ARG A 103 -6.61 -5.67 0.76
C ARG A 103 -7.28 -4.30 0.66
N VAL A 104 -6.51 -3.33 0.15
CA VAL A 104 -7.04 -2.03 -0.25
C VAL A 104 -6.98 -1.96 -1.76
N LYS A 105 -8.13 -1.72 -2.38
CA LYS A 105 -8.27 -1.53 -3.82
C LYS A 105 -8.54 -0.06 -4.10
N LEU A 106 -7.80 0.51 -5.04
CA LEU A 106 -8.08 1.83 -5.60
C LEU A 106 -9.16 1.68 -6.68
N ILE A 107 -10.16 2.55 -6.66
CA ILE A 107 -11.21 2.63 -7.67
C ILE A 107 -10.91 3.84 -8.55
N GLU A 108 -10.66 3.58 -9.83
CA GLU A 108 -10.48 4.60 -10.88
C GLU A 108 -11.83 5.07 -11.42
#